data_AF-A0A5K1BWI5-F1
#
_entry.id   AF-A0A5K1BWI5-F1
#
_cell.length_a   1.000
_cell.length_b   1.000
_cell.length_c   1.000
_cell.angle_alpha   90.00
_cell.angle_beta   90.00
_cell.angle_gamma   90.00
#
_symmetry.space_group_name_H-M   'P 1'
#
loop_
_entity.id
_entity.type
_entity.pdbx_description
1 polymer ?
#
loop_
_entity_poly.entity_id
_entity_poly.type
_entity_poly.pdbx_seq_one_letter_code
_entity_poly.pdbx_strand_id
1 'polypeptide(L)'
;VGIEFMDLYSYLIPVYEIEPLEKITDAYLDQYLWYEGDKRHLFPNWIKPADSEPPPLLVYKWCQGINNLQDVWDTSEGQCVVMLQTKFEKFFEKIDLTLLN
;
A
#
# COMPACT_ATOMS: atom_id res chain seq x y z
N VAL A 1 21.19 -14.13 2.37
CA VAL A 1 20.08 -13.82 1.45
C VAL A 1 20.59 -13.91 0.01
N GLY A 2 20.11 -14.89 -0.75
CA GLY A 2 20.32 -14.97 -2.20
C GLY A 2 19.40 -13.99 -2.93
N ILE A 3 19.77 -13.55 -4.13
CA ILE A 3 18.91 -12.73 -4.99
C ILE A 3 18.86 -13.31 -6.40
N GLU A 4 17.64 -13.50 -6.88
CA GLU A 4 17.34 -13.87 -8.26
C GLU A 4 16.42 -12.80 -8.88
N PHE A 5 16.32 -12.78 -10.21
CA PHE A 5 15.43 -11.87 -10.92
C PHE A 5 14.41 -12.66 -11.72
N MET A 6 13.14 -12.43 -11.40
CA MET A 6 12.03 -12.92 -12.21
C MET A 6 11.84 -11.97 -13.39
N ASP A 7 11.90 -12.52 -14.60
CA ASP A 7 11.70 -11.77 -15.83
C ASP A 7 10.22 -11.78 -16.23
N LEU A 8 9.60 -10.60 -16.29
CA LEU A 8 8.24 -10.38 -16.79
C LEU A 8 8.23 -9.83 -18.22
N TYR A 9 9.35 -9.96 -18.94
CA TYR A 9 9.62 -9.50 -20.30
C TYR A 9 9.54 -7.97 -20.52
N SER A 10 9.07 -7.24 -19.51
CA SER A 10 8.88 -5.78 -19.52
C SER A 10 9.69 -5.11 -18.41
N TYR A 11 9.84 -5.78 -17.28
CA TYR A 11 10.68 -5.39 -16.16
C TYR A 11 11.09 -6.63 -15.38
N LEU A 12 12.11 -6.47 -14.54
CA LEU A 12 12.62 -7.50 -13.65
C LEU A 12 12.10 -7.26 -12.23
N ILE A 13 11.72 -8.34 -11.55
CA ILE A 13 11.36 -8.30 -10.12
C ILE A 13 12.44 -9.03 -9.32
N PRO A 14 13.04 -8.40 -8.29
CA PRO A 14 13.96 -9.09 -7.40
C PRO A 14 13.20 -10.12 -6.53
N VAL A 15 13.72 -11.34 -6.47
CA VAL A 15 13.24 -12.43 -5.62
C VAL A 15 14.32 -12.76 -4.61
N TYR A 16 14.01 -12.65 -3.32
CA TYR A 16 14.97 -12.86 -2.24
C TYR A 16 14.84 -14.27 -1.66
N GLU A 17 15.96 -14.97 -1.57
CA GLU A 17 16.04 -16.28 -0.92
C GLU A 17 16.57 -16.13 0.51
N ILE A 18 15.69 -16.40 1.48
CA ILE A 18 15.97 -16.39 2.92
C ILE A 18 16.19 -17.82 3.42
N GLU A 19 16.94 -18.00 4.51
CA GLU A 19 17.12 -19.30 5.16
C GLU A 19 15.78 -19.82 5.73
N PRO A 20 15.43 -21.11 5.62
CA PRO A 20 14.17 -21.63 6.14
C PRO A 20 13.94 -21.40 7.63
N LEU A 21 14.98 -21.47 8.47
CA LEU A 21 14.86 -21.25 9.91
C LEU A 21 14.56 -19.79 10.24
N GLU A 22 15.21 -18.85 9.54
CA GLU A 22 14.94 -17.41 9.64
C GLU A 22 13.50 -17.10 9.19
N LYS A 23 13.04 -17.66 8.07
CA LYS A 23 11.67 -17.48 7.56
C LYS A 23 10.59 -17.83 8.58
N ILE A 24 10.78 -18.86 9.40
CA ILE A 24 9.81 -19.25 10.42
C ILE A 24 9.67 -18.13 11.46
N THR A 25 10.79 -17.55 11.88
CA THR A 25 10.82 -16.47 12.87
C THR A 25 10.20 -15.20 12.30
N ASP A 26 10.57 -14.84 11.06
CA ASP A 26 10.03 -13.66 10.37
C ASP A 26 8.53 -13.77 10.11
N ALA A 27 8.06 -14.95 9.69
CA ALA A 27 6.64 -15.21 9.47
C ALA A 27 5.84 -15.09 10.78
N TYR A 28 6.39 -15.59 11.90
CA TYR A 28 5.75 -15.42 13.20
C TYR A 28 5.69 -13.93 13.61
N LEU A 29 6.78 -13.19 13.43
CA LEU A 29 6.86 -11.78 13.77
C LEU A 29 5.88 -10.95 12.93
N ASP A 30 5.79 -11.18 11.62
CA ASP A 30 4.85 -10.52 10.72
C ASP A 30 3.40 -10.69 11.21
N GLN A 31 2.98 -11.93 11.48
CA GLN A 31 1.63 -12.22 11.95
C GLN A 31 1.32 -11.54 13.29
N TYR A 32 2.30 -11.55 14.22
CA TYR A 32 2.15 -10.89 15.51
C TYR A 32 2.00 -9.36 15.35
N LEU A 33 2.84 -8.73 14.53
CA LEU A 33 2.81 -7.29 14.30
C LEU A 33 1.51 -6.83 13.63
N TRP A 34 1.01 -7.57 12.63
CA TRP A 34 -0.27 -7.26 12.00
C TRP A 34 -1.44 -7.36 12.98
N TYR A 35 -1.50 -8.43 13.76
CA TYR A 35 -2.57 -8.63 14.74
C TYR A 35 -2.58 -7.52 15.80
N GLU A 36 -1.41 -7.22 16.39
CA GLU A 36 -1.30 -6.20 17.42
C GLU A 36 -1.41 -4.77 16.87
N GLY A 37 -1.09 -4.56 15.59
CA GLY A 37 -1.28 -3.30 14.86
C GLY A 37 -2.75 -2.99 14.61
N ASP A 38 -3.52 -3.96 14.11
CA ASP A 38 -4.95 -3.80 13.86
C ASP A 38 -5.74 -3.61 15.17
N LYS A 39 -5.41 -4.41 16.19
CA LYS A 39 -6.00 -4.32 17.54
C LYS A 39 -5.83 -2.94 18.18
N ARG A 40 -4.74 -2.23 17.88
CA ARG A 40 -4.48 -0.86 18.36
C ARG A 40 -4.90 0.23 17.38
N HIS A 41 -5.50 -0.14 16.24
CA HIS A 41 -5.84 0.76 15.15
C HIS A 41 -4.64 1.62 14.69
N LEU A 42 -3.47 0.99 14.57
CA LEU A 42 -2.23 1.66 14.15
C LEU A 42 -2.34 2.24 12.74
N PHE A 43 -3.01 1.52 11.83
CA PHE A 43 -3.15 1.92 10.43
C PHE A 43 -4.51 2.60 10.18
N PRO A 44 -4.53 3.88 9.75
CA PRO A 44 -5.76 4.57 9.38
C PRO A 44 -6.39 4.03 8.09
N ASN A 45 -7.67 4.33 7.89
CA ASN A 45 -8.52 3.79 6.81
C ASN A 45 -8.06 4.09 5.38
N TRP A 46 -7.20 5.10 5.16
CA TRP A 46 -6.66 5.45 3.84
C TRP A 46 -5.46 4.59 3.43
N ILE A 47 -4.88 3.80 4.34
CA ILE A 47 -3.82 2.85 3.99
C ILE A 47 -4.46 1.66 3.28
N LYS A 48 -3.99 1.37 2.07
CA LYS A 48 -4.44 0.28 1.21
C LYS A 48 -3.22 -0.46 0.65
N PRO A 49 -3.28 -1.77 0.43
CA PRO A 49 -4.45 -2.68 0.56
C PRO A 49 -4.85 -2.94 2.02
N ALA A 50 -6.12 -3.32 2.23
CA ALA A 50 -6.66 -3.68 3.54
C ALA A 50 -7.56 -4.92 3.42
N ASP A 51 -7.58 -5.79 4.44
CA ASP A 51 -8.27 -7.09 4.41
C ASP A 51 -9.79 -6.99 4.24
N SER A 52 -10.36 -5.84 4.56
CA SER A 52 -11.80 -5.59 4.48
C SER A 52 -12.39 -5.62 3.06
N GLU A 53 -11.57 -5.47 2.02
CA GLU A 53 -12.06 -5.31 0.66
C GLU A 53 -11.08 -5.70 -0.45
N PRO A 54 -11.55 -6.29 -1.55
CA PRO A 54 -10.71 -6.54 -2.73
C PRO A 54 -10.51 -5.26 -3.56
N PRO A 55 -9.45 -5.19 -4.40
CA PRO A 55 -9.14 -4.00 -5.19
C PRO A 55 -10.27 -3.46 -6.08
N PRO A 56 -11.11 -4.30 -6.75
CA PRO A 56 -12.25 -3.78 -7.51
C PRO A 56 -13.29 -3.08 -6.64
N LEU A 57 -13.51 -3.55 -5.40
CA LEU A 57 -14.43 -2.92 -4.46
C LEU A 57 -13.87 -1.59 -3.94
N LEU A 58 -12.55 -1.51 -3.75
CA LEU A 58 -11.88 -0.25 -3.40
C LEU A 58 -12.13 0.83 -4.48
N VAL A 59 -11.97 0.49 -5.76
CA VAL A 59 -12.25 1.41 -6.88
C VAL A 59 -13.71 1.84 -6.87
N TYR A 60 -14.64 0.89 -6.66
CA TYR A 60 -16.06 1.20 -6.56
C TYR A 60 -16.37 2.18 -5.42
N LYS A 61 -15.86 1.93 -4.21
CA LYS A 61 -16.06 2.81 -3.05
C LYS A 61 -15.40 4.17 -3.25
N TRP A 62 -14.27 4.25 -3.95
CA TRP A 62 -13.62 5.52 -4.31
C TRP A 62 -14.52 6.36 -5.21
N CYS A 63 -15.02 5.78 -6.31
CA CYS A 63 -15.94 6.44 -7.23
C CYS A 63 -17.23 6.89 -6.52
N GLN A 64 -17.79 6.02 -5.67
CA GLN A 64 -18.95 6.34 -4.85
C GLN A 64 -18.66 7.47 -3.86
N GLY A 65 -17.49 7.44 -3.22
CA GLY A 65 -17.04 8.44 -2.25
C GLY A 65 -16.96 9.83 -2.86
N ILE A 66 -16.37 9.97 -4.06
CA ILE A 66 -16.33 11.24 -4.79
C ILE A 66 -17.75 11.70 -5.11
N ASN A 67 -18.60 10.82 -5.61
CA ASN A 67 -19.95 11.20 -6.03
C ASN A 67 -20.88 11.60 -4.87
N ASN A 68 -20.56 11.17 -3.65
CA ASN A 68 -21.31 11.52 -2.43
C ASN A 68 -20.86 12.85 -1.81
N LEU A 69 -19.87 13.54 -2.38
CA LEU A 69 -19.43 14.85 -1.91
C LEU A 69 -20.45 15.93 -2.31
N GLN A 70 -20.65 16.88 -1.41
CA GLN A 70 -21.58 17.99 -1.61
C GLN A 70 -21.10 18.90 -2.76
N ASP A 71 -21.99 19.17 -3.72
CA ASP A 71 -21.77 20.08 -4.86
C ASP A 71 -20.48 19.82 -5.66
N VAL A 72 -19.96 18.59 -5.61
CA VAL A 72 -18.66 18.23 -6.22
C VAL A 72 -18.62 18.43 -7.74
N TRP A 73 -19.78 18.38 -8.39
CA TRP A 73 -19.91 18.59 -9.82
C TRP A 73 -20.44 19.99 -10.19
N ASP A 74 -20.71 20.86 -9.21
CA ASP A 74 -21.12 22.24 -9.47
C ASP A 74 -19.90 23.08 -9.85
N THR A 75 -19.97 23.70 -11.03
CA THR A 75 -18.93 24.58 -11.57
C THR A 75 -19.49 25.98 -11.91
N SER A 76 -20.65 26.34 -11.36
CA SER A 76 -21.35 27.59 -11.67
C SER A 76 -20.60 28.87 -11.26
N GLU A 77 -19.71 28.79 -10.27
CA GLU A 77 -18.90 29.91 -9.75
C GLU A 77 -17.40 29.77 -10.09
N GLY A 78 -17.07 28.94 -11.10
CA GLY A 78 -15.68 28.70 -11.51
C GLY A 78 -14.93 27.72 -10.61
N GLN A 79 -15.64 26.83 -9.91
CA GLN A 79 -15.05 25.75 -9.13
C GLN A 79 -14.36 24.72 -10.04
N CYS A 80 -13.34 24.05 -9.52
CA CYS A 80 -12.58 23.00 -10.21
C CYS A 80 -12.31 21.81 -9.29
N VAL A 81 -12.52 20.60 -9.79
CA VAL A 81 -12.10 19.36 -9.13
C VAL A 81 -10.76 18.91 -9.73
N VAL A 82 -9.82 18.55 -8.86
CA VAL A 82 -8.49 18.08 -9.26
C VAL A 82 -8.27 16.68 -8.69
N MET A 83 -7.88 15.75 -9.57
CA MET A 83 -7.45 14.40 -9.19
C MET A 83 -5.95 14.27 -9.41
N LEU A 84 -5.21 13.91 -8.36
CA LEU A 84 -3.78 13.66 -8.42
C LEU A 84 -3.49 12.18 -8.14
N GLN A 85 -2.72 11.56 -9.03
CA GLN A 85 -2.20 10.22 -8.84
C GLN A 85 -0.70 10.23 -9.14
N THR A 86 0.11 9.83 -8.16
CA THR A 86 1.57 9.74 -8.29
C THR A 86 2.07 8.49 -7.56
N LYS A 87 3.34 8.15 -7.80
CA LYS A 87 4.05 7.08 -7.09
C LYS A 87 5.21 7.69 -6.31
N PHE A 88 5.53 7.10 -5.16
CA PHE A 88 6.75 7.44 -4.44
C PHE A 88 7.94 6.74 -5.11
N GLU A 89 8.69 7.50 -5.91
CA GLU A 89 9.84 6.99 -6.66
C GLU A 89 10.95 6.54 -5.72
N LYS A 90 11.46 5.32 -5.95
CA LYS A 90 12.56 4.70 -5.19
C LYS A 90 12.31 4.63 -3.68
N PHE A 91 11.04 4.50 -3.26
CA PHE A 91 10.68 4.43 -1.84
C PHE A 91 11.46 3.36 -1.09
N PHE A 92 11.45 2.11 -1.58
CA PHE A 92 12.16 0.99 -0.95
C PHE A 92 13.69 1.17 -0.91
N GLU A 93 14.28 1.83 -1.92
CA GLU A 93 15.74 2.03 -2.00
C GLU A 93 16.25 3.17 -1.09
N LYS A 94 15.37 4.11 -0.72
CA LYS A 94 15.74 5.33 0.00
C LYS A 94 15.40 5.31 1.48
N ILE A 95 15.07 4.14 2.04
CA ILE A 95 14.85 3.99 3.48
C ILE A 95 16.20 4.02 4.20
N ASP A 96 16.39 5.00 5.07
CA ASP A 96 17.54 5.05 5.97
C ASP A 96 17.29 4.19 7.21
N LEU A 97 18.14 3.17 7.42
CA LEU A 97 18.01 2.23 8.52
C LEU A 97 18.27 2.87 9.89
N THR A 98 19.01 3.99 9.94
CA THR A 98 19.25 4.72 11.21
C THR A 98 18.05 5.54 11.63
N LEU A 99 17.24 6.01 10.67
CA LEU A 99 15.99 6.72 10.94
C LEU A 99 14.84 5.75 11.22
N LEU A 100 14.88 4.55 10.63
CA LEU A 100 13.86 3.52 10.82
C LEU A 100 13.91 2.90 12.23
N ASN A 101 15.10 2.84 12.84
CA ASN A 101 15.36 2.22 14.14
C ASN A 101 15.24 3.22 15.30
#